data_AF-A0A6M0JVN3-F1
#
_entry.id   AF-A0A6M0JVN3-F1
#
_cell.length_a   1.000
_cell.length_b   1.000
_cell.length_c   1.000
_cell.angle_alpha   90.00
_cell.angle_beta   90.00
_cell.angle_gamma   90.00
#
_symmetry.space_group_name_H-M   'P 1'
#
loop_
_entity.id
_entity.type
_entity.pdbx_description
1 polymer ?
#
loop_
_entity_poly.entity_id
_entity_poly.type
_entity_poly.pdbx_seq_one_letter_code
_entity_poly.pdbx_strand_id
1 'polypeptide(L)'
;MTTRWQLTHPLKALGTLACALILGLSTAIQAAEEVHVYNWSDYFAEDTLASFQERTGIRPVLDVYDANEVLEAKLFAGSSGYDLIFPTARPFAARHIKAGLYQPLDKSKLPGLDKLDPEIMASLAAVDPGNRYLVPYMWGTSGLGVNPAKIQAALGTDADLSTWALIFDPDKAAKLASCGIALLDDPTEVFSAALVYLGKDPNSLDKADLDAAAELIRAIYPHIRYFHSSQYITDLANGDFCVAQGYSGDVLQAQERAEEADKGIEVAYRIPREGAALWTDVMAIPKDAPNSEAAHALIAYLLDPQVIAEVSDYLIIHESQPTQPPPA
;
A
#
# COMPACT_ATOMS: atom_id res chain seq x y z
N MET A 1 76.92 -68.49 43.59
CA MET A 1 76.04 -68.20 44.75
C MET A 1 76.42 -66.84 45.29
N THR A 2 75.66 -65.80 44.94
CA THR A 2 75.87 -64.43 45.44
C THR A 2 74.54 -63.69 45.41
N THR A 3 74.11 -63.30 46.59
CA THR A 3 72.90 -62.59 46.96
C THR A 3 72.91 -61.15 46.42
N ARG A 4 71.77 -60.62 45.97
CA ARG A 4 71.54 -59.17 45.92
C ARG A 4 70.08 -58.82 46.21
N TRP A 5 69.94 -57.96 47.21
CA TRP A 5 68.74 -57.29 47.68
C TRP A 5 68.29 -56.19 46.70
N GLN A 6 66.98 -55.94 46.59
CA GLN A 6 66.45 -54.65 46.14
C GLN A 6 65.36 -54.14 47.07
N LEU A 7 65.54 -52.88 47.44
CA LEU A 7 64.74 -52.03 48.32
C LEU A 7 63.72 -51.22 47.49
N THR A 8 62.53 -51.08 48.07
CA THR A 8 61.70 -49.87 48.26
C THR A 8 61.32 -48.92 47.10
N HIS A 9 60.00 -48.75 46.92
CA HIS A 9 59.17 -47.55 47.17
C HIS A 9 58.03 -47.32 46.16
N PRO A 10 56.91 -46.69 46.59
CA PRO A 10 55.59 -46.78 45.97
C PRO A 10 55.31 -45.59 45.04
N LEU A 11 54.38 -45.78 44.08
CA LEU A 11 53.92 -44.71 43.20
C LEU A 11 52.40 -44.78 43.03
N LYS A 12 51.78 -43.61 43.28
CA LYS A 12 50.54 -43.06 42.70
C LYS A 12 49.24 -43.28 43.48
N ALA A 13 48.95 -42.28 44.31
CA ALA A 13 47.61 -41.76 44.56
C ALA A 13 47.19 -40.80 43.42
N LEU A 14 45.88 -40.51 43.40
CA LEU A 14 45.10 -39.52 42.63
C LEU A 14 44.61 -39.92 41.23
N GLY A 15 43.29 -40.14 41.16
CA GLY A 15 42.54 -40.25 39.90
C GLY A 15 41.04 -40.44 40.10
N THR A 16 40.36 -39.53 40.81
CA THR A 16 38.89 -39.44 40.74
C THR A 16 38.43 -38.05 41.17
N LEU A 17 38.24 -37.14 40.22
CA LEU A 17 37.29 -36.03 40.33
C LEU A 17 37.01 -35.46 38.93
N ALA A 18 35.75 -35.08 38.70
CA ALA A 18 35.20 -34.34 37.56
C ALA A 18 34.48 -35.15 36.46
N CYS A 19 33.21 -35.49 36.71
CA CYS A 19 32.25 -35.85 35.66
C CYS A 19 30.80 -35.40 35.95
N ALA A 20 30.58 -34.34 36.74
CA ALA A 20 29.22 -33.89 37.04
C ALA A 20 29.13 -32.36 37.13
N LEU A 21 28.99 -31.67 35.99
CA LEU A 21 28.43 -30.30 35.89
C LEU A 21 28.40 -29.80 34.43
N ILE A 22 27.66 -30.46 33.53
CA ILE A 22 27.26 -29.86 32.23
C ILE A 22 25.81 -30.30 31.89
N LEU A 23 24.87 -29.98 32.77
CA LEU A 23 23.43 -30.10 32.52
C LEU A 23 22.77 -28.82 33.02
N GLY A 24 22.50 -27.89 32.10
CA GLY A 24 21.72 -26.69 32.40
C GLY A 24 22.29 -25.43 31.77
N LEU A 25 22.14 -25.31 30.44
CA LEU A 25 22.03 -24.03 29.72
C LEU A 25 21.62 -24.37 28.27
N SER A 26 20.47 -25.03 28.13
CA SER A 26 19.72 -24.95 26.88
C SER A 26 18.97 -23.63 26.91
N THR A 27 19.65 -22.53 26.59
CA THR A 27 18.94 -21.35 26.10
C THR A 27 18.28 -21.80 24.81
N ALA A 28 16.96 -22.03 24.85
CA ALA A 28 16.19 -22.03 23.62
C ALA A 28 16.48 -20.68 22.97
N ILE A 29 17.24 -20.70 21.87
CA ILE A 29 17.27 -19.58 20.94
C ILE A 29 15.85 -19.58 20.39
N GLN A 30 14.97 -18.84 21.06
CA GLN A 30 13.65 -18.56 20.56
C GLN A 30 13.90 -17.77 19.28
N ALA A 31 13.63 -18.40 18.13
CA ALA A 31 13.70 -17.71 16.86
C ALA A 31 12.90 -16.41 17.00
N ALA A 32 13.47 -15.30 16.53
CA ALA A 32 12.75 -14.03 16.55
C ALA A 32 11.41 -14.26 15.85
N GLU A 33 10.32 -13.90 16.52
CA GLU A 33 8.99 -14.00 15.93
C GLU A 33 8.93 -13.06 14.73
N GLU A 34 8.37 -13.52 13.61
CA GLU A 34 8.36 -12.78 12.35
C GLU A 34 6.93 -12.50 11.92
N VAL A 35 6.75 -11.36 11.24
CA VAL A 35 5.50 -11.02 10.54
C VAL A 35 5.83 -10.74 9.07
N HIS A 36 5.31 -11.58 8.18
CA HIS A 36 5.46 -11.42 6.74
C HIS A 36 4.36 -10.51 6.21
N VAL A 37 4.74 -9.39 5.62
CA VAL A 37 3.84 -8.32 5.20
C VAL A 37 3.90 -8.17 3.70
N TYR A 38 2.75 -8.09 3.04
CA TYR A 38 2.67 -7.73 1.63
C TYR A 38 1.78 -6.49 1.47
N ASN A 39 2.41 -5.34 1.23
CA ASN A 39 1.73 -4.04 1.15
C ASN A 39 2.02 -3.36 -0.20
N TRP A 40 1.35 -2.25 -0.47
CA TRP A 40 1.70 -1.34 -1.56
C TRP A 40 3.14 -0.81 -1.41
N SER A 41 3.78 -0.51 -2.54
CA SER A 41 5.07 0.20 -2.56
C SER A 41 4.96 1.57 -1.89
N ASP A 42 6.02 1.97 -1.17
CA ASP A 42 6.15 3.28 -0.51
C ASP A 42 4.96 3.66 0.40
N TYR A 43 4.34 2.66 1.03
CA TYR A 43 3.09 2.80 1.79
C TYR A 43 3.23 2.65 3.31
N PHE A 44 4.44 2.85 3.83
CA PHE A 44 4.75 3.02 5.26
C PHE A 44 5.72 4.19 5.41
N ALA A 45 5.75 4.86 6.56
CA ALA A 45 6.86 5.76 6.85
C ALA A 45 8.16 4.96 7.09
N GLU A 46 9.31 5.59 6.80
CA GLU A 46 10.64 4.95 6.82
C GLU A 46 10.94 4.16 8.10
N ASP A 47 10.51 4.66 9.25
CA ASP A 47 10.80 4.09 10.56
C ASP A 47 9.64 3.25 11.15
N THR A 48 8.48 3.18 10.48
CA THR A 48 7.28 2.52 11.02
C THR A 48 7.56 1.06 11.42
N LEU A 49 8.16 0.29 10.51
CA LEU A 49 8.44 -1.13 10.74
C LEU A 49 9.62 -1.35 11.70
N ALA A 50 10.61 -0.47 11.69
CA ALA A 50 11.72 -0.52 12.64
C ALA A 50 11.23 -0.24 14.07
N SER A 51 10.41 0.79 14.25
CA SER A 51 9.79 1.16 15.52
C SER A 51 8.84 0.08 16.04
N PHE A 52 8.10 -0.59 15.14
CA PHE A 52 7.32 -1.79 15.50
C PHE A 52 8.21 -2.90 16.06
N GLN A 53 9.32 -3.22 15.38
CA GLN A 53 10.25 -4.25 15.82
C GLN A 53 10.87 -3.91 17.18
N GLU A 54 11.26 -2.65 17.40
CA GLU A 54 11.82 -2.22 18.69
C GLU A 54 10.82 -2.35 19.84
N ARG A 55 9.54 -2.00 19.60
CA ARG A 55 8.49 -2.05 20.62
C ARG A 55 8.03 -3.46 20.97
N THR A 56 8.06 -4.39 20.02
CA THR A 56 7.44 -5.71 20.16
C THR A 56 8.44 -6.87 20.18
N GLY A 57 9.64 -6.68 19.62
CA GLY A 57 10.60 -7.75 19.35
C GLY A 57 10.24 -8.61 18.15
N ILE A 58 9.14 -8.33 17.45
CA ILE A 58 8.68 -9.06 16.25
C ILE A 58 9.36 -8.44 15.03
N ARG A 59 10.02 -9.26 14.22
CA ARG A 59 10.74 -8.82 13.02
C ARG A 59 9.80 -8.78 11.81
N PRO A 60 9.50 -7.59 11.23
CA PRO A 60 8.73 -7.51 10.01
C PRO A 60 9.58 -7.89 8.78
N VAL A 61 8.97 -8.60 7.84
CA VAL A 61 9.52 -8.92 6.52
C VAL A 61 8.55 -8.36 5.49
N LEU A 62 8.92 -7.25 4.86
CA LEU A 62 8.07 -6.54 3.90
C LEU A 62 8.43 -6.94 2.46
N ASP A 63 7.42 -7.41 1.73
CA ASP A 63 7.40 -7.39 0.28
C ASP A 63 6.40 -6.31 -0.20
N VAL A 64 6.60 -5.80 -1.41
CA VAL A 64 5.72 -4.75 -1.99
C VAL A 64 5.10 -5.13 -3.33
N TYR A 65 3.96 -4.53 -3.66
CA TYR A 65 3.30 -4.59 -4.97
C TYR A 65 2.75 -3.23 -5.42
N ASP A 66 2.44 -3.12 -6.70
CA ASP A 66 1.93 -1.92 -7.36
C ASP A 66 0.55 -2.11 -8.02
N ALA A 67 0.01 -3.33 -7.98
CA ALA A 67 -1.33 -3.65 -8.48
C ALA A 67 -2.04 -4.70 -7.63
N ASN A 68 -3.34 -4.50 -7.38
CA ASN A 68 -4.18 -5.43 -6.62
C ASN A 68 -4.22 -6.84 -7.25
N GLU A 69 -4.14 -6.93 -8.58
CA GLU A 69 -4.15 -8.19 -9.32
C GLU A 69 -2.95 -9.09 -8.97
N VAL A 70 -1.80 -8.49 -8.69
CA VAL A 70 -0.58 -9.22 -8.28
C VAL A 70 -0.81 -9.85 -6.90
N LEU A 71 -1.37 -9.08 -5.95
CA LEU A 71 -1.78 -9.59 -4.65
C LEU A 71 -2.84 -10.70 -4.80
N GLU A 72 -3.92 -10.45 -5.55
CA GLU A 72 -5.01 -11.39 -5.76
C GLU A 72 -4.52 -12.72 -6.35
N ALA A 73 -3.64 -12.68 -7.36
CA ALA A 73 -3.06 -13.87 -7.96
C ALA A 73 -2.27 -14.72 -6.95
N LYS A 74 -1.47 -14.09 -6.06
CA LYS A 74 -0.75 -14.80 -4.99
C LYS A 74 -1.71 -15.44 -3.97
N LEU A 75 -2.79 -14.76 -3.60
CA LEU A 75 -3.77 -15.29 -2.65
C LEU A 75 -4.53 -16.49 -3.22
N PHE A 76 -4.94 -16.44 -4.49
CA PHE A 76 -5.65 -17.55 -5.14
C PHE A 76 -4.76 -18.74 -5.48
N ALA A 77 -3.45 -18.54 -5.64
CA ALA A 77 -2.50 -19.65 -5.76
C ALA A 77 -2.42 -20.49 -4.47
N GLY A 78 -2.76 -19.90 -3.32
CA GLY A 78 -2.69 -20.51 -2.00
C GLY A 78 -1.27 -20.61 -1.45
N SER A 79 -1.14 -20.84 -0.14
CA SER A 79 0.15 -20.84 0.57
C SER A 79 0.92 -19.54 0.30
N SER A 80 0.22 -18.41 0.46
CA SER A 80 0.74 -17.08 0.10
C SER A 80 2.05 -16.74 0.83
N GLY A 81 2.22 -17.28 2.04
CA GLY A 81 3.37 -17.03 2.90
C GLY A 81 3.31 -15.71 3.66
N TYR A 82 2.20 -14.96 3.54
CA TYR A 82 2.04 -13.66 4.20
C TYR A 82 1.10 -13.73 5.41
N ASP A 83 1.46 -12.95 6.42
CA ASP A 83 0.75 -12.81 7.68
C ASP A 83 -0.24 -11.62 7.64
N LEU A 84 0.13 -10.53 6.97
CA LEU A 84 -0.68 -9.31 6.83
C LEU A 84 -0.62 -8.79 5.39
N ILE A 85 -1.79 -8.43 4.84
CA ILE A 85 -1.93 -7.91 3.47
C ILE A 85 -2.82 -6.66 3.43
N PHE A 86 -2.72 -5.86 2.37
CA PHE A 86 -3.35 -4.54 2.25
C PHE A 86 -4.20 -4.34 0.97
N PRO A 87 -5.12 -5.26 0.61
CA PRO A 87 -5.94 -5.11 -0.59
C PRO A 87 -6.83 -3.87 -0.56
N THR A 88 -7.22 -3.37 -1.73
CA THR A 88 -8.32 -2.41 -1.81
C THR A 88 -9.65 -3.08 -1.51
N ALA A 89 -10.49 -2.45 -0.68
CA ALA A 89 -11.73 -3.02 -0.19
C ALA A 89 -12.69 -3.45 -1.32
N ARG A 90 -12.76 -2.63 -2.38
CA ARG A 90 -13.62 -2.84 -3.55
C ARG A 90 -12.79 -2.78 -4.82
N PRO A 91 -12.93 -3.74 -5.75
CA PRO A 91 -13.71 -4.98 -5.63
C PRO A 91 -12.94 -6.13 -4.92
N PHE A 92 -11.65 -5.96 -4.64
CA PHE A 92 -10.74 -7.07 -4.31
C PHE A 92 -11.05 -7.74 -2.97
N ALA A 93 -10.95 -7.02 -1.85
CA ALA A 93 -11.23 -7.61 -0.53
C ALA A 93 -12.66 -8.21 -0.46
N ALA A 94 -13.64 -7.59 -1.13
CA ALA A 94 -14.99 -8.12 -1.27
C ALA A 94 -15.03 -9.50 -1.96
N ARG A 95 -14.27 -9.69 -3.04
CA ARG A 95 -14.13 -11.00 -3.71
C ARG A 95 -13.38 -11.99 -2.82
N HIS A 96 -12.30 -11.56 -2.19
CA HIS A 96 -11.49 -12.42 -1.33
C HIS A 96 -12.29 -12.96 -0.12
N ILE A 97 -13.14 -12.13 0.51
CA ILE A 97 -14.05 -12.57 1.57
C ILE A 97 -15.04 -13.61 1.05
N LYS A 98 -15.66 -13.36 -0.11
CA LYS A 98 -16.59 -14.33 -0.74
C LYS A 98 -15.90 -15.66 -1.08
N ALA A 99 -14.63 -15.61 -1.46
CA ALA A 99 -13.79 -16.79 -1.73
C ALA A 99 -13.25 -17.45 -0.44
N GLY A 100 -13.47 -16.86 0.74
CA GLY A 100 -13.04 -17.42 2.02
C GLY A 100 -11.53 -17.39 2.24
N LEU A 101 -10.85 -16.40 1.68
CA LEU A 101 -9.38 -16.28 1.72
C LEU A 101 -8.86 -15.67 3.03
N TYR A 102 -9.73 -15.11 3.87
CA TYR A 102 -9.35 -14.44 5.12
C TYR A 102 -9.83 -15.20 6.36
N GLN A 103 -9.07 -15.09 7.44
CA GLN A 103 -9.53 -15.47 8.77
C GLN A 103 -10.20 -14.28 9.47
N PRO A 104 -11.23 -14.51 10.30
CA PRO A 104 -11.85 -13.44 11.06
C PRO A 104 -10.85 -12.89 12.09
N LEU A 105 -10.87 -11.57 12.27
CA LEU A 105 -10.00 -10.88 13.21
C LEU A 105 -10.47 -11.08 14.65
N ASP A 106 -9.52 -11.35 15.55
CA ASP A 106 -9.75 -11.32 16.98
C ASP A 106 -9.74 -9.86 17.46
N LYS A 107 -10.93 -9.26 17.52
CA LYS A 107 -11.11 -7.87 17.94
C LYS A 107 -10.61 -7.60 19.36
N SER A 108 -10.48 -8.61 20.22
CA SER A 108 -9.95 -8.42 21.57
C SER A 108 -8.45 -8.07 21.58
N LYS A 109 -7.74 -8.35 20.48
CA LYS A 109 -6.31 -8.05 20.29
C LYS A 109 -6.06 -6.73 19.57
N LEU A 110 -7.11 -6.01 19.18
CA LEU A 110 -7.02 -4.80 18.37
C LEU A 110 -7.52 -3.58 19.18
N PRO A 111 -6.76 -3.12 20.19
CA PRO A 111 -7.07 -1.85 20.83
C PRO A 111 -6.98 -0.72 19.81
N GLY A 112 -7.93 0.22 19.84
CA GLY A 112 -7.99 1.34 18.89
C GLY A 112 -9.02 1.18 17.78
N LEU A 113 -9.70 0.03 17.65
CA LEU A 113 -10.84 -0.11 16.73
C LEU A 113 -11.95 0.92 16.98
N ASP A 114 -12.09 1.39 18.23
CA ASP A 114 -13.03 2.44 18.65
C ASP A 114 -12.68 3.84 18.13
N LYS A 115 -11.46 4.03 17.63
CA LYS A 115 -10.95 5.30 17.09
C LYS A 115 -11.13 5.40 15.57
N LEU A 116 -11.55 4.32 14.91
CA LEU A 116 -11.76 4.29 13.48
C LEU A 116 -12.94 5.16 13.08
N ASP A 117 -12.83 5.81 11.91
CA ASP A 117 -13.89 6.66 11.40
C ASP A 117 -15.19 5.85 11.18
N PRO A 118 -16.32 6.28 11.77
CA PRO A 118 -17.56 5.52 11.70
C PRO A 118 -18.18 5.47 10.30
N GLU A 119 -17.94 6.46 9.43
CA GLU A 119 -18.45 6.48 8.06
C GLU A 119 -17.67 5.50 7.19
N ILE A 120 -16.33 5.46 7.32
CA ILE A 120 -15.49 4.46 6.64
C ILE A 120 -15.88 3.05 7.11
N MET A 121 -16.04 2.84 8.42
CA MET A 121 -16.43 1.54 8.95
C MET A 121 -17.81 1.10 8.48
N ALA A 122 -18.78 2.03 8.42
CA ALA A 122 -20.11 1.76 7.88
C ALA A 122 -20.06 1.43 6.37
N SER A 123 -19.24 2.14 5.61
CA SER A 123 -18.98 1.82 4.19
C SER A 123 -18.40 0.41 4.06
N LEU A 124 -17.37 0.07 4.84
CA LEU A 124 -16.74 -1.26 4.79
C LEU A 124 -17.70 -2.38 5.21
N ALA A 125 -18.70 -2.11 6.06
CA ALA A 125 -19.68 -3.12 6.46
C ALA A 125 -20.52 -3.67 5.30
N ALA A 126 -20.64 -2.94 4.19
CA ALA A 126 -21.27 -3.44 2.97
C ALA A 126 -20.42 -4.48 2.22
N VAL A 127 -19.11 -4.47 2.44
CA VAL A 127 -18.13 -5.44 1.89
C VAL A 127 -17.91 -6.59 2.89
N ASP A 128 -17.78 -6.25 4.16
CA ASP A 128 -17.49 -7.15 5.27
C ASP A 128 -18.55 -6.99 6.37
N PRO A 129 -19.66 -7.74 6.29
CA PRO A 129 -20.75 -7.62 7.26
C PRO A 129 -20.29 -7.82 8.71
N GLY A 130 -20.39 -6.75 9.50
CA GLY A 130 -19.93 -6.72 10.90
C GLY A 130 -18.45 -6.38 11.09
N ASN A 131 -17.76 -5.95 10.03
CA ASN A 131 -16.33 -5.63 9.99
C ASN A 131 -15.52 -6.74 10.66
N ARG A 132 -15.69 -7.98 10.17
CA ARG A 132 -15.18 -9.21 10.78
C ARG A 132 -13.77 -9.56 10.31
N TYR A 133 -13.38 -9.13 9.12
CA TYR A 133 -12.16 -9.52 8.42
C TYR A 133 -11.24 -8.34 8.10
N LEU A 134 -11.80 -7.13 7.97
CA LEU A 134 -11.09 -5.95 7.45
C LEU A 134 -10.94 -4.87 8.52
N VAL A 135 -9.78 -4.22 8.54
CA VAL A 135 -9.53 -2.96 9.25
C VAL A 135 -9.06 -1.92 8.23
N PRO A 136 -9.65 -0.72 8.14
CA PRO A 136 -9.15 0.33 7.25
C PRO A 136 -7.71 0.71 7.61
N TYR A 137 -6.89 0.90 6.58
CA TYR A 137 -5.53 1.41 6.71
C TYR A 137 -5.48 2.86 6.24
N MET A 138 -5.75 3.06 4.96
CA MET A 138 -5.74 4.35 4.29
C MET A 138 -6.90 4.41 3.29
N TRP A 139 -7.25 5.63 2.89
CA TRP A 139 -8.30 5.87 1.90
C TRP A 139 -7.99 7.14 1.13
N GLY A 140 -8.61 7.28 -0.02
CA GLY A 140 -8.45 8.46 -0.84
C GLY A 140 -9.37 8.46 -2.02
N THR A 141 -9.11 9.36 -2.96
CA THR A 141 -9.93 9.51 -4.15
C THR A 141 -9.08 9.45 -5.41
N SER A 142 -9.66 8.94 -6.48
CA SER A 142 -9.06 8.95 -7.81
C SER A 142 -9.67 10.08 -8.61
N GLY A 143 -8.87 11.12 -8.85
CA GLY A 143 -9.33 12.40 -9.38
C GLY A 143 -8.39 12.93 -10.45
N LEU A 144 -8.27 14.25 -10.53
CA LEU A 144 -7.44 14.92 -11.52
C LEU A 144 -6.23 15.59 -10.86
N GLY A 145 -5.04 15.22 -11.31
CA GLY A 145 -3.86 16.08 -11.19
C GLY A 145 -3.83 17.05 -12.36
N VAL A 146 -3.83 18.35 -12.06
CA VAL A 146 -3.91 19.41 -13.07
C VAL A 146 -2.74 20.38 -12.96
N ASN A 147 -2.26 20.87 -14.10
CA ASN A 147 -1.46 22.08 -14.19
C ASN A 147 -2.37 23.24 -14.64
N PRO A 148 -2.83 24.12 -13.72
CA PRO A 148 -3.81 25.16 -14.04
C PRO A 148 -3.38 26.08 -15.17
N ALA A 149 -2.12 26.53 -15.14
CA ALA A 149 -1.58 27.45 -16.14
C ALA A 149 -1.58 26.85 -17.55
N LYS A 150 -1.18 25.58 -17.70
CA LYS A 150 -1.18 24.90 -19.00
C LYS A 150 -2.58 24.63 -19.53
N ILE A 151 -3.51 24.23 -18.67
CA ILE A 151 -4.90 23.99 -19.07
C ILE A 151 -5.54 25.31 -19.51
N GLN A 152 -5.36 26.38 -18.74
CA GLN A 152 -5.92 27.69 -19.06
C GLN A 152 -5.32 28.29 -20.35
N ALA A 153 -4.03 28.03 -20.62
CA ALA A 153 -3.41 28.43 -21.89
C ALA A 153 -4.04 27.72 -23.10
N ALA A 154 -4.47 26.46 -22.95
CA ALA A 154 -5.07 25.67 -24.01
C ALA A 154 -6.60 25.89 -24.17
N LEU A 155 -7.31 26.11 -23.06
CA LEU A 155 -8.78 26.11 -23.01
C LEU A 155 -9.41 27.47 -22.68
N GLY A 156 -8.63 28.45 -22.21
CA GLY A 156 -9.11 29.74 -21.73
C GLY A 156 -8.96 29.91 -20.21
N THR A 157 -8.86 31.16 -19.75
CA THR A 157 -8.63 31.49 -18.32
C THR A 157 -9.79 31.09 -17.40
N ASP A 158 -10.98 30.90 -17.96
CA ASP A 158 -12.21 30.48 -17.29
C ASP A 158 -12.45 28.96 -17.38
N ALA A 159 -11.48 28.19 -17.88
CA ALA A 159 -11.60 26.74 -17.98
C ALA A 159 -11.85 26.10 -16.61
N ASP A 160 -12.89 25.27 -16.53
CA ASP A 160 -13.18 24.51 -15.33
C ASP A 160 -12.15 23.38 -15.15
N LEU A 161 -11.42 23.44 -14.05
CA LEU A 161 -10.37 22.49 -13.69
C LEU A 161 -10.88 21.26 -12.92
N SER A 162 -12.15 21.28 -12.49
CA SER A 162 -12.76 20.26 -11.62
C SER A 162 -13.80 19.45 -12.37
N THR A 163 -13.45 18.94 -13.55
CA THR A 163 -14.35 18.15 -14.38
C THR A 163 -13.64 17.06 -15.16
N TRP A 164 -14.26 15.88 -15.19
CA TRP A 164 -13.82 14.77 -16.03
C TRP A 164 -13.84 15.10 -17.53
N ALA A 165 -14.54 16.17 -17.95
CA ALA A 165 -14.49 16.67 -19.31
C ALA A 165 -13.08 17.10 -19.75
N LEU A 166 -12.14 17.39 -18.84
CA LEU A 166 -10.75 17.65 -19.23
C LEU A 166 -10.09 16.44 -19.94
N ILE A 167 -10.57 15.23 -19.65
CA ILE A 167 -10.08 13.98 -20.24
C ILE A 167 -11.08 13.41 -21.24
N PHE A 168 -12.36 13.32 -20.87
CA PHE A 168 -13.35 12.54 -21.63
C PHE A 168 -14.14 13.34 -22.68
N ASP A 169 -14.01 14.67 -22.73
CA ASP A 169 -14.54 15.48 -23.84
C ASP A 169 -13.50 15.49 -24.98
N PRO A 170 -13.79 14.91 -26.17
CA PRO A 170 -12.80 14.80 -27.23
C PRO A 170 -12.25 16.14 -27.72
N ASP A 171 -13.06 17.21 -27.72
CA ASP A 171 -12.60 18.53 -28.18
C ASP A 171 -11.64 19.17 -27.17
N LYS A 172 -11.85 18.95 -25.87
CA LYS A 172 -10.90 19.39 -24.82
C LYS A 172 -9.66 18.52 -24.81
N ALA A 173 -9.81 17.20 -24.87
CA ALA A 173 -8.70 16.26 -24.92
C ALA A 173 -7.77 16.54 -26.11
N ALA A 174 -8.34 16.82 -27.29
CA ALA A 174 -7.56 17.19 -28.48
C ALA A 174 -6.70 18.44 -28.27
N LYS A 175 -7.23 19.47 -27.59
CA LYS A 175 -6.47 20.71 -27.28
C LYS A 175 -5.38 20.45 -26.23
N LEU A 176 -5.69 19.64 -25.22
CA LEU A 176 -4.79 19.32 -24.11
C LEU A 176 -3.74 18.26 -24.45
N ALA A 177 -3.92 17.47 -25.51
CA ALA A 177 -2.97 16.45 -25.95
C ALA A 177 -1.53 17.01 -26.11
N SER A 178 -1.43 18.26 -26.55
CA SER A 178 -0.14 18.96 -26.71
C SER A 178 0.59 19.19 -25.38
N CYS A 179 -0.14 19.41 -24.28
CA CYS A 179 0.42 19.61 -22.95
C CYS A 179 0.46 18.33 -22.11
N GLY A 180 -0.08 17.22 -22.60
CA GLY A 180 0.04 15.88 -22.00
C GLY A 180 -1.16 15.48 -21.15
N ILE A 181 -1.73 14.32 -21.49
CA ILE A 181 -2.82 13.66 -20.77
C ILE A 181 -2.38 12.23 -20.42
N ALA A 182 -2.44 11.88 -19.14
CA ALA A 182 -2.20 10.53 -18.65
C ALA A 182 -3.47 9.93 -18.02
N LEU A 183 -3.63 8.62 -18.16
CA LEU A 183 -4.61 7.82 -17.41
C LEU A 183 -3.86 6.81 -16.56
N LEU A 184 -4.49 6.37 -15.47
CA LEU A 184 -3.98 5.26 -14.66
C LEU A 184 -3.98 3.98 -15.51
N ASP A 185 -3.00 3.10 -15.30
CA ASP A 185 -3.06 1.73 -15.81
C ASP A 185 -3.86 0.86 -14.81
N ASP A 186 -5.06 1.34 -14.47
CA ASP A 186 -6.03 0.66 -13.64
C ASP A 186 -7.39 0.73 -14.35
N PRO A 187 -7.87 -0.40 -14.92
CA PRO A 187 -9.12 -0.40 -15.67
C PRO A 187 -10.32 -0.13 -14.76
N THR A 188 -10.29 -0.50 -13.48
CA THR A 188 -11.39 -0.24 -12.55
C THR A 188 -11.55 1.26 -12.34
N GLU A 189 -10.44 1.97 -12.14
CA GLU A 189 -10.43 3.42 -11.95
C GLU A 189 -10.83 4.18 -13.23
N VAL A 190 -10.26 3.79 -14.38
CA VAL A 190 -10.56 4.45 -15.67
C VAL A 190 -12.03 4.25 -16.05
N PHE A 191 -12.57 3.04 -15.93
CA PHE A 191 -13.97 2.78 -16.25
C PHE A 191 -14.92 3.46 -15.26
N SER A 192 -14.59 3.49 -13.96
CA SER A 192 -15.40 4.18 -12.96
C SER A 192 -15.51 5.68 -13.27
N ALA A 193 -14.40 6.33 -13.61
CA ALA A 193 -14.38 7.74 -14.01
C ALA A 193 -15.19 8.00 -15.28
N ALA A 194 -15.06 7.13 -16.29
CA ALA A 194 -15.83 7.22 -17.53
C ALA A 194 -17.35 7.05 -17.28
N LEU A 195 -17.76 6.10 -16.44
CA LEU A 195 -19.15 5.88 -16.07
C LEU A 195 -19.74 7.09 -15.33
N VAL A 196 -19.01 7.65 -14.37
CA VAL A 196 -19.42 8.86 -13.64
C VAL A 196 -19.62 10.03 -14.60
N TYR A 197 -18.70 10.24 -15.54
CA TYR A 197 -18.83 11.28 -16.55
C TYR A 197 -20.05 11.09 -17.46
N LEU A 198 -20.39 9.84 -17.78
CA LEU A 198 -21.60 9.49 -18.53
C LEU A 198 -22.90 9.57 -17.70
N GLY A 199 -22.81 9.94 -16.41
CA GLY A 199 -23.94 10.00 -15.48
C GLY A 199 -24.50 8.63 -15.10
N LYS A 200 -23.66 7.58 -15.16
CA LYS A 200 -23.98 6.18 -14.83
C LYS A 200 -23.49 5.85 -13.42
N ASP A 201 -23.92 4.70 -12.90
CA ASP A 201 -23.36 4.17 -11.64
C ASP A 201 -21.87 3.81 -11.85
N PRO A 202 -20.93 4.38 -11.08
CA PRO A 202 -19.51 4.04 -11.16
C PRO A 202 -19.23 2.53 -10.96
N ASN A 203 -20.12 1.82 -10.26
CA ASN A 203 -19.96 0.40 -9.98
C ASN A 203 -20.77 -0.51 -10.94
N SER A 204 -21.32 0.05 -12.02
CA SER A 204 -22.13 -0.72 -12.96
C SER A 204 -21.30 -1.82 -13.62
N LEU A 205 -21.82 -3.05 -13.57
CA LEU A 205 -21.30 -4.21 -14.30
C LEU A 205 -22.20 -4.56 -15.51
N ASP A 206 -23.17 -3.70 -15.82
CA ASP A 206 -24.07 -3.92 -16.94
C ASP A 206 -23.31 -3.74 -18.25
N LYS A 207 -23.45 -4.73 -19.15
CA LYS A 207 -22.72 -4.74 -20.42
C LYS A 207 -22.89 -3.45 -21.22
N ALA A 208 -24.10 -2.90 -21.26
CA ALA A 208 -24.39 -1.67 -22.03
C ALA A 208 -23.67 -0.43 -21.46
N ASP A 209 -23.50 -0.37 -20.14
CA ASP A 209 -22.77 0.71 -19.48
C ASP A 209 -21.27 0.59 -19.72
N LEU A 210 -20.74 -0.62 -19.59
CA LEU A 210 -19.33 -0.93 -19.87
C LEU A 210 -18.97 -0.69 -21.35
N ASP A 211 -19.85 -1.07 -22.28
CA ASP A 211 -19.66 -0.78 -23.71
C ASP A 211 -19.63 0.75 -23.96
N ALA A 212 -20.52 1.51 -23.33
CA ALA A 212 -20.55 2.97 -23.46
C ALA A 212 -19.29 3.64 -22.90
N ALA A 213 -18.80 3.19 -21.73
CA ALA A 213 -17.54 3.65 -21.17
C ALA A 213 -16.35 3.31 -22.08
N ALA A 214 -16.31 2.09 -22.63
CA ALA A 214 -15.25 1.68 -23.55
C ALA A 214 -15.24 2.51 -24.85
N GLU A 215 -16.40 2.85 -25.41
CA GLU A 215 -16.48 3.74 -26.59
C GLU A 215 -15.97 5.15 -26.27
N LEU A 216 -16.33 5.69 -25.09
CA LEU A 216 -15.84 6.99 -24.63
C LEU A 216 -14.31 6.99 -24.49
N ILE A 217 -13.74 5.99 -23.81
CA ILE A 217 -12.29 5.83 -23.65
C ILE A 217 -11.61 5.67 -25.01
N ARG A 218 -12.19 4.92 -25.94
CA ARG A 218 -11.67 4.76 -27.30
C ARG A 218 -11.64 6.07 -28.07
N ALA A 219 -12.66 6.92 -27.91
CA ALA A 219 -12.72 8.22 -28.58
C ALA A 219 -11.59 9.15 -28.15
N ILE A 220 -11.15 9.09 -26.89
CA ILE A 220 -10.08 9.93 -26.35
C ILE A 220 -8.69 9.30 -26.45
N TYR A 221 -8.61 7.99 -26.72
CA TYR A 221 -7.34 7.24 -26.81
C TYR A 221 -6.26 7.91 -27.68
N PRO A 222 -6.57 8.50 -28.86
CA PRO A 222 -5.56 9.21 -29.67
C PRO A 222 -4.92 10.44 -29.00
N HIS A 223 -5.52 10.95 -27.92
CA HIS A 223 -5.08 12.12 -27.17
C HIS A 223 -4.34 11.77 -25.87
N ILE A 224 -4.38 10.50 -25.47
CA ILE A 224 -3.69 10.01 -24.27
C ILE A 224 -2.24 9.69 -24.61
N ARG A 225 -1.31 10.19 -23.78
CA ARG A 225 0.12 9.96 -23.99
C ARG A 225 0.55 8.57 -23.51
N TYR A 226 0.06 8.14 -22.35
CA TYR A 226 0.25 6.80 -21.82
C TYR A 226 -0.81 6.42 -20.78
N PHE A 227 -0.81 5.13 -20.45
CA PHE A 227 -1.46 4.56 -19.27
C PHE A 227 -0.36 4.08 -18.31
N HIS A 228 -0.30 4.64 -17.11
CA HIS A 228 0.69 4.27 -16.09
C HIS A 228 0.26 4.76 -14.70
N SER A 229 0.53 3.97 -13.65
CA SER A 229 -0.02 4.23 -12.31
C SER A 229 0.92 4.96 -11.32
N SER A 230 2.17 5.28 -11.70
CA SER A 230 3.06 6.11 -10.86
C SER A 230 3.88 7.19 -11.61
N GLN A 231 4.26 6.97 -12.88
CA GLN A 231 5.08 7.91 -13.66
C GLN A 231 4.50 9.34 -13.73
N TYR A 232 3.18 9.49 -13.70
CA TYR A 232 2.51 10.79 -13.80
C TYR A 232 2.88 11.75 -12.67
N ILE A 233 3.35 11.25 -11.52
CA ILE A 233 3.76 12.07 -10.36
C ILE A 233 4.91 12.98 -10.77
N THR A 234 6.00 12.39 -11.25
CA THR A 234 7.21 13.11 -11.69
C THR A 234 6.93 13.98 -12.91
N ASP A 235 6.11 13.49 -13.83
CA ASP A 235 5.76 14.21 -15.05
C ASP A 235 4.89 15.45 -14.78
N LEU A 236 3.97 15.40 -13.81
CA LEU A 236 3.24 16.58 -13.33
C LEU A 236 4.19 17.56 -12.63
N ALA A 237 5.05 17.07 -11.74
CA ALA A 237 5.98 17.91 -10.98
C ALA A 237 6.99 18.65 -11.87
N ASN A 238 7.44 18.00 -12.96
CA ASN A 238 8.31 18.60 -13.98
C ASN A 238 7.54 19.47 -14.98
N GLY A 239 6.21 19.44 -14.94
CA GLY A 239 5.34 20.16 -15.84
C GLY A 239 5.30 19.56 -17.25
N ASP A 240 5.64 18.30 -17.45
CA ASP A 240 5.55 17.61 -18.75
C ASP A 240 4.11 17.26 -19.13
N PHE A 241 3.21 17.22 -18.13
CA PHE A 241 1.79 16.94 -18.27
C PHE A 241 0.94 18.09 -17.74
N CYS A 242 -0.24 18.27 -18.33
CA CYS A 242 -1.21 19.26 -17.86
C CYS A 242 -2.43 18.62 -17.19
N VAL A 243 -2.75 17.37 -17.52
CA VAL A 243 -3.82 16.61 -16.87
C VAL A 243 -3.38 15.16 -16.69
N ALA A 244 -3.63 14.60 -15.52
CA ALA A 244 -3.54 13.17 -15.27
C ALA A 244 -4.73 12.71 -14.44
N GLN A 245 -5.30 11.55 -14.75
CA GLN A 245 -6.03 10.80 -13.74
C GLN A 245 -5.01 10.28 -12.72
N GLY A 246 -5.24 10.51 -11.43
CA GLY A 246 -4.29 10.13 -10.39
C GLY A 246 -4.93 9.95 -9.03
N TYR A 247 -4.23 9.22 -8.16
CA TYR A 247 -4.59 9.05 -6.76
C TYR A 247 -4.32 10.35 -5.99
N SER A 248 -5.16 10.64 -4.99
CA SER A 248 -5.08 11.91 -4.25
C SER A 248 -3.73 12.13 -3.57
N GLY A 249 -3.13 11.09 -2.97
CA GLY A 249 -1.81 11.19 -2.33
C GLY A 249 -0.70 11.54 -3.33
N ASP A 250 -0.58 10.73 -4.38
CA ASP A 250 0.37 10.89 -5.48
C ASP A 250 0.36 12.30 -6.11
N VAL A 251 -0.82 12.88 -6.34
CA VAL A 251 -0.92 14.23 -6.92
C VAL A 251 -0.49 15.30 -5.90
N LEU A 252 -0.78 15.12 -4.61
CA LEU A 252 -0.29 16.02 -3.57
C LEU A 252 1.25 15.95 -3.46
N GLN A 253 1.83 14.76 -3.59
CA GLN A 253 3.29 14.62 -3.67
C GLN A 253 3.87 15.30 -4.92
N ALA A 254 3.21 15.17 -6.09
CA ALA A 254 3.62 15.88 -7.30
C ALA A 254 3.57 17.40 -7.12
N GLN A 255 2.57 17.91 -6.38
CA GLN A 255 2.46 19.31 -6.01
C GLN A 255 3.62 19.75 -5.12
N GLU A 256 3.92 19.02 -4.06
CA GLU A 256 5.06 19.34 -3.18
C GLU A 256 6.40 19.30 -3.92
N ARG A 257 6.65 18.25 -4.72
CA ARG A 257 7.86 18.17 -5.57
C ARG A 257 7.98 19.35 -6.54
N ALA A 258 6.87 19.85 -7.07
CA ALA A 258 6.86 21.03 -7.94
C ALA A 258 7.19 22.33 -7.16
N GLU A 259 6.64 22.47 -5.96
CA GLU A 259 6.89 23.59 -5.05
C GLU A 259 8.36 23.61 -4.59
N GLU A 260 8.91 22.47 -4.17
CA GLU A 260 10.31 22.32 -3.76
C GLU A 260 11.31 22.61 -4.89
N ALA A 261 10.97 22.24 -6.12
CA ALA A 261 11.83 22.47 -7.27
C ALA A 261 11.97 23.98 -7.61
N ASP A 262 11.06 24.83 -7.12
CA ASP A 262 11.03 26.28 -7.31
C ASP A 262 11.17 26.70 -8.79
N LYS A 263 10.50 25.96 -9.69
CA LYS A 263 10.49 26.23 -11.14
C LYS A 263 9.25 26.99 -11.61
N GLY A 264 8.39 27.43 -10.68
CA GLY A 264 7.11 28.08 -10.98
C GLY A 264 6.08 27.15 -11.62
N ILE A 265 6.19 25.84 -11.37
CA ILE A 265 5.23 24.83 -11.83
C ILE A 265 4.16 24.70 -10.75
N GLU A 266 2.91 24.95 -11.12
CA GLU A 266 1.76 24.72 -10.25
C GLU A 266 1.12 23.39 -10.62
N VAL A 267 0.95 22.51 -9.63
CA VAL A 267 0.16 21.29 -9.72
C VAL A 267 -0.94 21.40 -8.68
N ALA A 268 -2.13 20.90 -9.00
CA ALA A 268 -3.21 20.85 -8.04
C ALA A 268 -4.03 19.58 -8.21
N TYR A 269 -4.47 19.00 -7.08
CA TYR A 269 -5.46 17.93 -7.09
C TYR A 269 -6.88 18.49 -7.15
N ARG A 270 -7.74 17.90 -7.99
CA ARG A 270 -9.16 18.24 -8.10
C ARG A 270 -10.01 16.98 -8.09
N ILE A 271 -10.99 16.95 -7.19
CA ILE A 271 -12.11 16.03 -7.26
C ILE A 271 -13.10 16.59 -8.29
N PRO A 272 -13.40 15.88 -9.38
CA PRO A 272 -14.34 16.37 -10.39
C PRO A 272 -15.75 16.54 -9.81
N ARG A 273 -16.46 17.59 -10.26
CA ARG A 273 -17.82 17.91 -9.81
C ARG A 273 -18.84 16.81 -10.11
N GLU A 274 -18.57 15.97 -11.11
CA GLU A 274 -19.38 14.80 -11.44
C GLU A 274 -19.25 13.68 -10.39
N GLY A 275 -18.18 13.71 -9.59
CA GLY A 275 -17.80 12.67 -8.63
C GLY A 275 -16.45 12.03 -8.96
N ALA A 276 -15.90 11.28 -8.01
CA ALA A 276 -14.65 10.54 -8.13
C ALA A 276 -14.80 9.17 -7.48
N ALA A 277 -13.94 8.22 -7.86
CA ALA A 277 -13.86 6.96 -7.14
C ALA A 277 -13.29 7.22 -5.73
N LEU A 278 -13.91 6.59 -4.73
CA LEU A 278 -13.42 6.54 -3.36
C LEU A 278 -12.92 5.11 -3.11
N TRP A 279 -11.64 4.98 -2.81
CA TRP A 279 -11.02 3.72 -2.47
C TRP A 279 -10.64 3.69 -0.99
N THR A 280 -10.52 2.48 -0.46
CA THR A 280 -10.11 2.25 0.93
C THR A 280 -9.25 1.00 0.91
N ASP A 281 -7.97 1.15 1.23
CA ASP A 281 -7.09 0.01 1.44
C ASP A 281 -7.24 -0.48 2.87
N VAL A 282 -7.30 -1.79 3.01
CA VAL A 282 -7.68 -2.45 4.24
C VAL A 282 -6.64 -3.49 4.62
N MET A 283 -6.31 -3.56 5.90
CA MET A 283 -5.56 -4.66 6.48
C MET A 283 -6.44 -5.90 6.60
N ALA A 284 -5.93 -7.04 6.15
CA ALA A 284 -6.55 -8.34 6.30
C ALA A 284 -5.51 -9.42 6.61
N ILE A 285 -5.91 -10.45 7.35
CA ILE A 285 -5.06 -11.61 7.67
C ILE A 285 -5.50 -12.79 6.79
N PRO A 286 -4.62 -13.30 5.89
CA PRO A 286 -4.91 -14.49 5.11
C PRO A 286 -5.29 -15.69 5.99
N LYS A 287 -6.15 -16.56 5.47
CA LYS A 287 -6.59 -17.76 6.18
C LYS A 287 -5.45 -18.75 6.44
N ASP A 288 -4.42 -18.70 5.60
CA ASP A 288 -3.21 -19.53 5.67
C ASP A 288 -2.02 -18.80 6.31
N ALA A 289 -2.23 -17.64 6.95
CA ALA A 289 -1.19 -16.88 7.62
C ALA A 289 -0.44 -17.72 8.66
N PRO A 290 0.90 -17.88 8.55
CA PRO A 290 1.68 -18.68 9.49
C PRO A 290 1.77 -18.09 10.91
N ASN A 291 1.73 -16.77 11.06
CA ASN A 291 1.92 -16.02 12.31
C ASN A 291 0.79 -15.00 12.54
N SER A 292 -0.46 -15.48 12.67
CA SER A 292 -1.63 -14.60 12.86
C SER A 292 -1.53 -13.70 14.10
N GLU A 293 -0.88 -14.13 15.18
CA GLU A 293 -0.67 -13.31 16.38
C GLU A 293 0.20 -12.09 16.09
N ALA A 294 1.31 -12.30 15.37
CA ALA A 294 2.22 -11.24 14.95
C ALA A 294 1.54 -10.23 14.01
N ALA A 295 0.65 -10.71 13.12
CA ALA A 295 -0.18 -9.85 12.29
C ALA A 295 -1.16 -8.99 13.11
N HIS A 296 -1.84 -9.56 14.12
CA HIS A 296 -2.70 -8.77 15.02
C HIS A 296 -1.90 -7.72 15.78
N ALA A 297 -0.68 -8.05 16.23
CA ALA A 297 0.20 -7.09 16.89
C ALA A 297 0.56 -5.90 15.98
N LEU A 298 0.85 -6.16 14.70
CA LEU A 298 1.12 -5.11 13.72
C LEU A 298 -0.13 -4.26 13.42
N ILE A 299 -1.31 -4.87 13.25
CA ILE A 299 -2.57 -4.12 13.09
C ILE A 299 -2.81 -3.23 14.32
N ALA A 300 -2.66 -3.77 15.54
CA ALA A 300 -2.84 -3.00 16.77
C ALA A 300 -1.86 -1.83 16.90
N TYR A 301 -0.61 -2.01 16.44
CA TYR A 301 0.38 -0.94 16.38
C TYR A 301 -0.02 0.16 15.38
N LEU A 302 -0.52 -0.22 14.20
CA LEU A 302 -1.00 0.72 13.18
C LEU A 302 -2.32 1.41 13.56
N LEU A 303 -3.09 0.86 14.51
CA LEU A 303 -4.27 1.53 15.08
C LEU A 303 -3.92 2.59 16.14
N ASP A 304 -2.65 2.74 16.51
CA ASP A 304 -2.21 3.83 17.36
C ASP A 304 -2.28 5.16 16.58
N PRO A 305 -3.05 6.17 17.05
CA PRO A 305 -3.20 7.43 16.34
C PRO A 305 -1.89 8.16 16.03
N GLN A 306 -0.87 8.01 16.86
CA GLN A 306 0.43 8.66 16.60
C GLN A 306 1.15 7.99 15.44
N VAL A 307 1.16 6.65 15.44
CA VAL A 307 1.81 5.85 14.39
C VAL A 307 1.15 6.10 13.03
N ILE A 308 -0.17 6.03 12.95
CA ILE A 308 -0.85 6.21 11.66
C ILE A 308 -0.81 7.66 11.16
N ALA A 309 -0.70 8.63 12.07
CA ALA A 309 -0.48 10.03 11.70
C ALA A 309 0.89 10.22 11.05
N GLU A 310 1.95 9.67 11.63
CA GLU A 310 3.31 9.72 11.05
C GLU A 310 3.38 9.07 9.67
N VAL A 311 2.71 7.92 9.50
CA VAL A 311 2.54 7.29 8.17
C VAL A 311 1.81 8.25 7.22
N SER A 312 0.66 8.81 7.63
CA SER A 312 -0.14 9.70 6.78
C SER A 312 0.66 10.93 6.34
N ASP A 313 1.39 11.55 7.28
CA ASP A 313 2.27 12.68 7.01
C ASP A 313 3.35 12.28 6.01
N TYR A 314 4.00 11.12 6.17
CA TYR A 314 5.00 10.63 5.22
C TYR A 314 4.43 10.43 3.82
N LEU A 315 3.26 9.80 3.67
CA LEU A 315 2.65 9.54 2.37
C LEU A 315 2.18 10.81 1.65
N ILE A 316 1.94 11.87 2.41
CA ILE A 316 1.63 13.19 1.87
C ILE A 316 2.93 13.93 1.50
N ILE A 317 4.01 13.74 2.28
CA ILE A 317 5.20 14.62 2.27
C ILE A 317 6.44 14.03 1.57
N HIS A 318 6.82 12.77 1.83
CA HIS A 318 8.25 12.41 1.83
C HIS A 318 8.79 11.63 0.64
N GLU A 319 7.98 11.33 -0.36
CA GLU A 319 8.53 10.77 -1.60
C GLU A 319 9.30 11.85 -2.42
N SER A 320 9.43 13.09 -1.92
CA SER A 320 10.15 14.20 -2.57
C SER A 320 11.69 14.11 -2.52
N GLN A 321 12.29 13.15 -1.79
CA GLN A 321 13.75 13.01 -1.74
C GLN A 321 14.30 12.02 -2.78
N PRO A 322 15.39 12.34 -3.51
CA PRO A 322 16.03 11.40 -4.41
C PRO A 322 16.57 10.20 -3.61
N THR A 323 16.15 9.01 -4.00
CA THR A 323 16.66 7.71 -3.53
C THR A 323 18.18 7.78 -3.32
N GLN A 324 18.64 7.37 -2.13
CA GLN A 324 20.05 7.24 -1.77
C GLN A 324 20.90 6.68 -2.93
N PRO A 325 22.10 7.23 -3.21
CA PRO A 325 22.97 6.67 -4.23
C PRO A 325 23.36 5.22 -3.84
N PRO A 326 23.56 4.32 -4.82
CA PRO A 326 23.87 2.93 -4.54
C PRO A 326 25.15 2.81 -3.68
N PRO A 327 25.26 1.79 -2.82
CA PRO A 327 26.41 1.60 -1.96
C PRO A 327 27.69 1.49 -2.80
N ALA A 328 28.75 2.14 -2.30
CA ALA A 328 30.07 2.22 -2.92
C ALA A 328 30.74 0.86 -3.15
#